data_AF-A0A8K0DFV7-F1
#
_entry.id   AF-A0A8K0DFV7-F1
#
_cell.length_a   1.000
_cell.length_b   1.000
_cell.length_c   1.000
_cell.angle_alpha   90.00
_cell.angle_beta   90.00
_cell.angle_gamma   90.00
#
_symmetry.space_group_name_H-M   'P 1'
#
loop_
_entity.id
_entity.type
_entity.pdbx_description
1 polymer ?
#
loop_
_entity_poly.entity_id
_entity_poly.type
_entity_poly.pdbx_seq_one_letter_code
_entity_poly.pdbx_strand_id
1 'polypeptide(L)'
;MEGTDDEREDIEPFQPEKEIKKPCNARIDELAKPNKRLVLALWQNYAYLFGPERREAIRLLLQELYAMTPEETAKYFDEINKVLKKMAARERMKKRLLKRYKQKIWHTERNRAYRKFARILQKAMVHAYKHPVPTLVSPRLRNMANVILEQLCDLRGLDIPERSDVNKQSQFLISVSDWLAIAIEHIYYEIQVKKNKEFDIIEEQIRAQLEAEKKSRKSGKSSSSPKKRGGSVNL
;
A
#
# COMPACT_ATOMS: atom_id res chain seq x y z
N MET A 1 6.14 -55.24 88.54
CA MET A 1 7.13 -54.73 87.57
C MET A 1 6.37 -54.58 86.28
N GLU A 2 5.84 -53.37 86.08
CA GLU A 2 6.36 -52.40 85.09
C GLU A 2 5.75 -52.76 83.73
N GLY A 3 4.75 -52.07 83.20
CA GLY A 3 4.56 -50.63 83.19
C GLY A 3 5.17 -50.08 81.90
N THR A 4 4.33 -49.73 80.94
CA THR A 4 4.43 -48.53 80.10
C THR A 4 3.18 -48.44 79.24
N ASP A 5 2.38 -47.45 79.61
CA ASP A 5 1.33 -46.82 78.83
C ASP A 5 1.94 -46.20 77.56
N ASP A 6 1.24 -46.32 76.43
CA ASP A 6 1.44 -45.42 75.28
C ASP A 6 0.07 -45.05 74.72
N GLU A 7 -0.39 -43.91 75.23
CA GLU A 7 -1.17 -42.84 74.62
C GLU A 7 -1.96 -43.18 73.35
N ARG A 8 -3.28 -43.37 73.53
CA ARG A 8 -4.26 -43.17 72.46
C ARG A 8 -4.49 -41.67 72.30
N GLU A 9 -3.95 -41.08 71.24
CA GLU A 9 -4.34 -39.74 70.80
C GLU A 9 -5.82 -39.74 70.42
N ASP A 10 -6.63 -39.03 71.21
CA ASP A 10 -8.01 -38.71 70.88
C ASP A 10 -8.02 -37.74 69.68
N ILE A 11 -8.15 -38.28 68.48
CA ILE A 11 -8.41 -37.49 67.27
C ILE A 11 -9.81 -36.91 67.40
N GLU A 12 -9.91 -35.65 67.80
CA GLU A 12 -11.16 -34.89 67.75
C GLU A 12 -11.77 -34.94 66.34
N PRO A 13 -13.09 -35.20 66.20
CA PRO A 13 -13.72 -35.26 64.90
C PRO A 13 -13.66 -33.88 64.22
N PHE A 14 -12.99 -33.83 63.05
CA PHE A 14 -12.94 -32.69 62.15
C PHE A 14 -14.36 -32.19 61.86
N GLN A 15 -14.72 -31.03 62.43
CA GLN A 15 -15.96 -30.36 62.09
C GLN A 15 -15.77 -29.68 60.72
N PRO A 16 -16.62 -29.95 59.70
CA PRO A 16 -16.52 -29.23 58.44
C PRO A 16 -16.77 -27.75 58.70
N GLU A 17 -15.81 -26.91 58.31
CA GLU A 17 -15.94 -25.46 58.30
C GLU A 17 -17.25 -25.10 57.59
N LYS A 18 -18.17 -24.45 58.33
CA LYS A 18 -19.42 -23.97 57.76
C LYS A 18 -19.10 -22.95 56.68
N GLU A 19 -19.28 -23.34 55.42
CA GLU A 19 -19.20 -22.43 54.29
C GLU A 19 -20.12 -21.23 54.55
N ILE A 20 -19.49 -20.07 54.76
CA ILE A 20 -20.19 -18.78 54.85
C ILE A 20 -20.78 -18.53 53.46
N LYS A 21 -22.04 -18.91 53.26
CA LYS A 21 -22.80 -18.59 52.05
C LYS A 21 -22.90 -17.06 51.96
N LYS A 22 -22.07 -16.46 51.11
CA LYS A 22 -22.21 -15.06 50.72
C LYS A 22 -23.64 -14.85 50.20
N PRO A 23 -24.29 -13.71 50.49
CA PRO A 23 -25.58 -13.41 49.89
C PRO A 23 -25.42 -13.40 48.37
N CYS A 24 -26.01 -14.39 47.69
CA CYS A 24 -26.09 -14.43 46.24
C CYS A 24 -26.93 -13.23 45.79
N ASN A 25 -26.28 -12.20 45.26
CA ASN A 25 -26.95 -11.12 44.56
C ASN A 25 -27.44 -11.65 43.20
N ALA A 26 -28.48 -12.49 43.21
CA ALA A 26 -29.03 -13.15 42.02
C ALA A 26 -29.34 -12.15 40.88
N ARG A 27 -29.72 -10.92 41.23
CA ARG A 27 -29.93 -9.82 40.28
C ARG A 27 -28.64 -9.39 39.56
N ILE A 28 -27.51 -9.34 40.28
CA ILE A 28 -26.21 -9.00 39.67
C ILE A 28 -25.77 -10.15 38.76
N ASP A 29 -25.99 -11.40 39.17
CA ASP A 29 -25.66 -12.58 38.37
C ASP A 29 -26.53 -12.67 37.09
N GLU A 30 -27.79 -12.24 37.16
CA GLU A 30 -28.66 -12.10 35.99
C GLU A 30 -28.22 -10.98 35.04
N LEU A 31 -27.80 -9.84 35.58
CA LEU A 31 -27.27 -8.72 34.79
C LEU A 31 -25.88 -9.02 34.19
N ALA A 32 -25.11 -9.91 34.82
CA ALA A 32 -23.81 -10.36 34.33
C ALA A 32 -23.91 -11.33 33.15
N LYS A 33 -25.10 -11.92 32.89
CA LYS A 33 -25.29 -12.82 31.73
C LYS A 33 -25.21 -12.02 30.43
N PRO A 34 -24.28 -12.35 29.52
CA PRO A 34 -24.17 -11.64 28.26
C PRO A 34 -25.39 -11.91 27.38
N ASN A 35 -25.77 -10.89 26.59
CA ASN A 35 -26.90 -11.00 25.67
C ASN A 35 -26.63 -12.08 24.60
N LYS A 36 -27.55 -13.06 24.48
CA LYS A 36 -27.44 -14.21 23.56
C LYS A 36 -27.10 -13.81 22.12
N ARG A 37 -27.76 -12.75 21.62
CA ARG A 37 -27.55 -12.24 20.25
C ARG A 37 -26.16 -11.65 20.07
N LEU A 38 -25.64 -10.98 21.09
CA LEU A 38 -24.33 -10.35 21.07
C LEU A 38 -23.23 -11.41 21.04
N VAL A 39 -23.35 -12.46 21.85
CA VAL A 39 -22.41 -13.59 21.86
C VAL A 39 -22.42 -14.31 20.50
N LEU A 40 -23.60 -14.54 19.92
CA LEU A 40 -23.72 -15.17 18.61
C LEU A 40 -23.08 -14.30 17.50
N ALA A 41 -23.32 -12.98 17.51
CA ALA A 41 -22.70 -12.05 16.58
C ALA A 41 -21.17 -12.00 16.76
N LEU A 42 -20.70 -12.08 18.00
CA LEU A 42 -19.27 -12.12 18.32
C LEU A 42 -18.62 -13.38 17.73
N TRP A 43 -19.29 -14.53 17.85
CA TRP A 43 -18.84 -15.76 17.21
C TRP A 43 -18.82 -15.64 15.68
N GLN A 44 -19.94 -15.25 15.06
CA GLN A 44 -20.06 -15.21 13.60
C GLN A 44 -19.05 -14.25 12.95
N ASN A 45 -18.78 -13.10 13.56
CA ASN A 45 -17.95 -12.05 12.96
C ASN A 45 -16.49 -12.09 13.42
N TYR A 46 -16.20 -12.59 14.62
CA TYR A 46 -14.88 -12.45 15.23
C TYR A 46 -14.28 -13.76 15.74
N ALA A 47 -14.93 -14.92 15.55
CA ALA A 47 -14.40 -16.21 16.01
C ALA A 47 -12.97 -16.49 15.52
N TYR A 48 -12.60 -16.07 14.31
CA TYR A 48 -11.26 -16.32 13.75
C TYR A 48 -10.15 -15.51 14.42
N LEU A 49 -10.46 -14.45 15.18
CA LEU A 49 -9.47 -13.67 15.92
C LEU A 49 -9.13 -14.30 17.28
N PHE A 50 -9.99 -15.16 17.81
CA PHE A 50 -9.80 -15.79 19.11
C PHE A 50 -8.99 -17.09 19.00
N GLY A 51 -8.16 -17.35 20.02
CA GLY A 51 -7.46 -18.62 20.19
C GLY A 51 -8.42 -19.82 20.34
N PRO A 52 -7.93 -21.06 20.21
CA PRO A 52 -8.76 -22.27 20.33
C PRO A 52 -9.50 -22.34 21.68
N GLU A 53 -8.82 -22.08 22.79
CA GLU A 53 -9.40 -22.12 24.15
C GLU A 53 -10.59 -21.16 24.32
N ARG A 54 -10.43 -19.90 23.89
CA ARG A 54 -11.49 -18.89 23.98
C ARG A 54 -12.67 -19.21 23.07
N ARG A 55 -12.42 -19.85 21.92
CA ARG A 55 -13.49 -20.29 21.03
C ARG A 55 -14.32 -21.40 21.67
N GLU A 56 -13.69 -22.35 22.33
CA GLU A 56 -14.40 -23.42 23.04
C GLU A 56 -15.21 -22.84 24.20
N ALA A 57 -14.67 -21.89 24.96
CA ALA A 57 -15.41 -21.20 26.01
C ALA A 57 -16.66 -20.48 25.46
N ILE A 58 -16.54 -19.76 24.34
CA ILE A 58 -17.69 -19.09 23.69
C ILE A 58 -18.69 -20.12 23.14
N ARG A 59 -18.22 -21.25 22.62
CA ARG A 59 -19.07 -22.34 22.12
C ARG A 59 -19.89 -22.96 23.25
N LEU A 60 -19.26 -23.26 24.39
CA LEU A 60 -19.93 -23.77 25.59
C LEU A 60 -20.94 -22.77 26.14
N LEU A 61 -20.55 -21.49 26.21
CA LEU A 61 -21.46 -20.41 26.63
C LEU A 61 -22.67 -20.30 25.69
N LEU A 62 -22.47 -20.41 24.37
CA LEU A 62 -23.58 -20.43 23.40
C LEU A 62 -24.48 -21.67 23.57
N GLN A 63 -23.90 -22.82 23.86
CA GLN A 63 -24.64 -24.05 24.13
C GLN A 63 -25.56 -23.88 25.36
N GLU A 64 -25.03 -23.32 26.45
CA GLU A 64 -25.81 -23.02 27.66
C GLU A 64 -26.90 -21.97 27.40
N LEU A 65 -26.57 -20.88 26.71
CA LEU A 65 -27.50 -19.78 26.45
C LEU A 65 -28.68 -20.18 25.54
N TYR A 66 -28.45 -21.09 24.60
CA TYR A 66 -29.50 -21.60 23.70
C TYR A 66 -30.12 -22.92 24.15
N ALA A 67 -29.65 -23.49 25.27
CA ALA A 67 -30.09 -24.78 25.79
C ALA A 67 -30.07 -25.89 24.72
N MET A 68 -29.04 -25.89 23.87
CA MET A 68 -28.88 -26.88 22.80
C MET A 68 -28.18 -28.14 23.30
N THR A 69 -28.52 -29.29 22.72
CA THR A 69 -27.72 -30.51 22.90
C THR A 69 -26.34 -30.35 22.24
N PRO A 70 -25.30 -31.05 22.73
CA PRO A 70 -23.96 -30.96 22.14
C PRO A 70 -23.94 -31.37 20.66
N GLU A 71 -24.80 -32.31 20.26
CA GLU A 71 -24.94 -32.77 18.88
C GLU A 71 -25.56 -31.71 17.96
N GLU A 72 -26.63 -31.03 18.40
CA GLU A 72 -27.26 -29.94 17.66
C GLU A 72 -26.30 -28.74 17.52
N THR A 73 -25.56 -28.46 18.59
CA THR A 73 -24.56 -27.38 18.63
C THR A 73 -23.45 -27.64 17.61
N ALA A 74 -22.95 -28.89 17.53
CA ALA A 74 -21.94 -29.26 16.54
C ALA A 74 -22.46 -29.11 15.10
N LYS A 75 -23.67 -29.60 14.81
CA LYS A 75 -24.30 -29.47 13.48
C LYS A 75 -24.46 -28.00 13.07
N TYR A 76 -24.94 -27.16 13.98
CA TYR A 76 -25.13 -25.72 13.74
C TYR A 76 -23.82 -25.01 13.37
N PHE A 77 -22.74 -25.24 14.13
CA PHE A 77 -21.46 -24.61 13.83
C PHE A 77 -20.82 -25.16 12.55
N ASP A 78 -21.03 -26.44 12.23
CA ASP A 78 -20.59 -27.01 10.96
C ASP A 78 -21.32 -26.37 9.77
N GLU A 79 -22.60 -26.08 9.88
CA GLU A 79 -23.38 -25.37 8.86
C GLU A 79 -22.87 -23.94 8.67
N ILE A 80 -22.65 -23.20 9.75
CA ILE A 80 -22.05 -21.85 9.70
C ILE A 80 -20.68 -21.91 8.99
N ASN A 81 -19.82 -22.85 9.38
CA ASN A 81 -18.50 -23.00 8.80
C ASN A 81 -18.57 -23.36 7.30
N LYS A 82 -19.52 -24.20 6.89
CA LYS A 82 -19.76 -24.52 5.48
C LYS A 82 -20.19 -23.28 4.70
N VAL A 83 -21.09 -22.46 5.25
CA VAL A 83 -21.54 -21.20 4.62
C VAL A 83 -20.39 -20.20 4.50
N LEU A 84 -19.60 -20.00 5.55
CA LEU A 84 -18.44 -19.10 5.54
C LEU A 84 -17.40 -19.55 4.50
N LYS A 85 -17.09 -20.85 4.43
CA LYS A 85 -16.17 -21.41 3.41
C LYS A 85 -16.68 -21.17 1.99
N LYS A 86 -17.99 -21.35 1.74
CA LYS A 86 -18.62 -21.07 0.43
C LYS A 86 -18.53 -19.59 0.06
N MET A 87 -18.80 -18.68 1.02
CA MET A 87 -18.68 -17.23 0.78
C MET A 87 -17.24 -16.81 0.48
N ALA A 88 -16.28 -17.29 1.27
CA ALA A 88 -14.86 -17.02 1.05
C ALA A 88 -14.38 -17.55 -0.32
N ALA A 89 -14.84 -18.73 -0.75
CA ALA A 89 -14.53 -19.28 -2.06
C ALA A 89 -15.09 -18.40 -3.20
N ARG A 90 -16.34 -17.93 -3.08
CA ARG A 90 -16.94 -16.99 -4.05
C ARG A 90 -16.18 -15.69 -4.14
N GLU A 91 -15.76 -15.13 -3.01
CA GLU A 91 -15.00 -13.88 -2.99
C GLU A 91 -13.62 -14.03 -3.64
N ARG A 92 -12.91 -15.13 -3.36
CA ARG A 92 -11.65 -15.47 -4.01
C ARG A 92 -11.82 -15.62 -5.53
N MET A 93 -12.90 -16.26 -5.97
CA MET A 93 -13.21 -16.41 -7.39
C MET A 93 -13.48 -15.05 -8.05
N LYS A 94 -14.29 -14.19 -7.43
CA LYS A 94 -14.55 -12.82 -7.89
C LYS A 94 -13.26 -12.01 -8.04
N LYS A 95 -12.38 -12.05 -7.02
CA LYS A 95 -11.06 -11.38 -7.05
C LYS A 95 -10.19 -11.90 -8.20
N ARG A 96 -10.14 -13.22 -8.43
CA ARG A 96 -9.40 -13.84 -9.55
C ARG A 96 -9.96 -13.41 -10.91
N LEU A 97 -11.28 -13.40 -11.08
CA LEU A 97 -11.93 -12.99 -12.32
C LEU A 97 -11.65 -11.51 -12.62
N LEU A 98 -11.76 -10.65 -11.61
CA LEU A 98 -11.47 -9.22 -11.77
C LEU A 98 -10.00 -8.98 -12.18
N LYS A 99 -9.05 -9.71 -11.57
CA LYS A 99 -7.64 -9.64 -11.96
C LYS A 99 -7.43 -10.03 -13.43
N ARG A 100 -8.03 -11.16 -13.86
CA ARG A 100 -7.96 -11.60 -15.27
C ARG A 100 -8.59 -10.59 -16.22
N TYR A 101 -9.73 -10.00 -15.85
CA TYR A 101 -10.39 -8.97 -16.65
C TYR A 101 -9.52 -7.73 -16.82
N LYS A 102 -8.94 -7.21 -15.73
CA LYS A 102 -8.00 -6.07 -15.77
C LYS A 102 -6.78 -6.36 -16.64
N GLN A 103 -6.21 -7.56 -16.53
CA GLN A 103 -5.10 -7.98 -17.38
C GLN A 103 -5.47 -7.99 -18.86
N LYS A 104 -6.65 -8.52 -19.22
CA LYS A 104 -7.15 -8.50 -20.60
C LYS A 104 -7.34 -7.09 -21.14
N ILE A 105 -7.94 -6.19 -20.36
CA ILE A 105 -8.10 -4.77 -20.75
C ILE A 105 -6.73 -4.16 -21.00
N TRP A 106 -5.82 -4.25 -20.02
CA TRP A 106 -4.50 -3.65 -20.13
C TRP A 106 -3.73 -4.17 -21.34
N HIS A 107 -3.83 -5.46 -21.64
CA HIS A 107 -3.19 -6.04 -22.81
C HIS A 107 -3.80 -5.52 -24.12
N THR A 108 -5.12 -5.35 -24.15
CA THR A 108 -5.85 -4.80 -25.31
C THR A 108 -5.50 -3.34 -25.55
N GLU A 109 -5.46 -2.53 -24.48
CA GLU A 109 -5.08 -1.12 -24.52
C GLU A 109 -3.63 -0.94 -24.93
N ARG A 110 -2.71 -1.73 -24.36
CA ARG A 110 -1.30 -1.77 -24.74
C ARG A 110 -1.16 -2.08 -26.22
N ASN A 111 -1.83 -3.13 -26.72
CA ASN A 111 -1.80 -3.48 -28.14
C ASN A 111 -2.40 -2.38 -29.03
N ARG A 112 -3.44 -1.68 -28.57
CA ARG A 112 -4.02 -0.53 -29.28
C ARG A 112 -3.04 0.64 -29.33
N ALA A 113 -2.34 0.92 -28.24
CA ALA A 113 -1.30 1.95 -28.16
C ALA A 113 -0.13 1.62 -29.10
N TYR A 114 0.38 0.39 -29.07
CA TYR A 114 1.43 -0.05 -30.02
C TYR A 114 1.00 0.09 -31.47
N ARG A 115 -0.23 -0.32 -31.82
CA ARG A 115 -0.73 -0.16 -33.19
C ARG A 115 -0.83 1.31 -33.61
N LYS A 116 -1.28 2.19 -32.72
CA LYS A 116 -1.30 3.64 -32.98
C LYS A 116 0.11 4.18 -33.16
N PHE A 117 1.02 3.84 -32.25
CA PHE A 117 2.42 4.24 -32.32
C PHE A 117 3.07 3.78 -33.62
N ALA A 118 2.90 2.51 -34.01
CA ALA A 118 3.42 1.97 -35.26
C ALA A 118 2.91 2.74 -36.49
N ARG A 119 1.61 3.11 -36.52
CA ARG A 119 1.06 3.94 -37.61
C ARG A 119 1.66 5.34 -37.64
N ILE A 120 1.83 5.97 -36.48
CA ILE A 120 2.45 7.30 -36.37
C ILE A 120 3.90 7.21 -36.85
N LEU A 121 4.64 6.21 -36.38
CA LEU A 121 6.03 5.97 -36.76
C LEU A 121 6.15 5.74 -38.28
N GLN A 122 5.28 4.91 -38.86
CA GLN A 122 5.27 4.67 -40.31
C GLN A 122 5.02 5.97 -41.08
N LYS A 123 4.05 6.79 -40.65
CA LYS A 123 3.79 8.10 -41.27
C LYS A 123 4.99 9.04 -41.12
N ALA A 124 5.63 9.06 -39.96
CA ALA A 124 6.81 9.88 -39.70
C ALA A 124 7.99 9.46 -40.58
N MET A 125 8.22 8.15 -40.77
CA MET A 125 9.26 7.62 -41.64
C MET A 125 9.00 7.95 -43.12
N VAL A 126 7.75 7.82 -43.57
CA VAL A 126 7.35 8.21 -44.93
C VAL A 126 7.52 9.72 -45.14
N HIS A 127 7.17 10.53 -44.14
CA HIS A 127 7.40 11.98 -44.17
C HIS A 127 8.90 12.30 -44.23
N ALA A 128 9.71 11.63 -43.41
CA ALA A 128 11.15 11.81 -43.37
C ALA A 128 11.81 11.50 -44.72
N TYR A 129 11.35 10.42 -45.38
CA TYR A 129 11.83 10.06 -46.71
C TYR A 129 11.44 11.10 -47.78
N LYS A 130 10.23 11.66 -47.71
CA LYS A 130 9.74 12.68 -48.66
C LYS A 130 10.37 14.06 -48.44
N HIS A 131 10.73 14.36 -47.19
CA HIS A 131 11.29 15.64 -46.76
C HIS A 131 12.64 15.40 -46.10
N PRO A 132 13.70 15.13 -46.90
CA PRO A 132 15.04 14.97 -46.35
C PRO A 132 15.44 16.26 -45.63
N VAL A 133 15.94 16.12 -44.40
CA VAL A 133 16.41 17.26 -43.60
C VAL A 133 17.67 17.82 -44.27
N PRO A 134 17.85 19.16 -44.28
CA PRO A 134 19.15 19.72 -44.63
C PRO A 134 20.25 19.11 -43.77
N THR A 135 21.45 18.98 -44.33
CA THR A 135 22.59 18.35 -43.63
C THR A 135 22.75 18.93 -42.22
N LEU A 136 22.73 18.05 -41.21
CA LEU A 136 22.83 18.47 -39.81
C LEU A 136 24.11 19.27 -39.59
N VAL A 137 23.98 20.54 -39.20
CA VAL A 137 25.12 21.47 -39.07
C VAL A 137 25.78 21.36 -37.69
N SER A 138 25.04 20.98 -36.64
CA SER A 138 25.62 20.90 -35.30
C SER A 138 26.40 19.58 -35.09
N PRO A 139 27.66 19.63 -34.60
CA PRO A 139 28.47 18.44 -34.35
C PRO A 139 27.80 17.46 -33.38
N ARG A 140 27.08 17.97 -32.38
CA ARG A 140 26.31 17.18 -31.41
C ARG A 140 25.19 16.36 -32.07
N LEU A 141 24.35 17.00 -32.90
CA LEU A 141 23.25 16.28 -33.57
C LEU A 141 23.82 15.27 -34.57
N ARG A 142 24.91 15.60 -35.25
CA ARG A 142 25.58 14.69 -36.17
C ARG A 142 26.12 13.45 -35.45
N ASN A 143 26.76 13.62 -34.29
CA ASN A 143 27.22 12.49 -33.47
C ASN A 143 26.05 11.64 -33.00
N MET A 144 24.96 12.25 -32.52
CA MET A 144 23.78 11.53 -32.09
C MET A 144 23.13 10.75 -33.24
N ALA A 145 23.04 11.36 -34.43
CA ALA A 145 22.55 10.69 -35.62
C ALA A 145 23.45 9.52 -36.03
N ASN A 146 24.77 9.66 -35.94
CA ASN A 146 25.71 8.57 -36.24
C ASN A 146 25.55 7.40 -35.25
N VAL A 147 25.37 7.66 -33.95
CA VAL A 147 25.09 6.61 -32.96
C VAL A 147 23.76 5.90 -33.28
N ILE A 148 22.72 6.64 -33.64
CA ILE A 148 21.43 6.05 -34.05
C ILE A 148 21.60 5.20 -35.32
N LEU A 149 22.35 5.70 -36.29
CA LEU A 149 22.61 5.03 -37.56
C LEU A 149 23.36 3.70 -37.35
N GLU A 150 24.41 3.71 -36.53
CA GLU A 150 25.17 2.52 -36.14
C GLU A 150 24.24 1.46 -35.57
N GLN A 151 23.41 1.82 -34.58
CA GLN A 151 22.46 0.88 -33.97
C GLN A 151 21.41 0.35 -34.96
N LEU A 152 20.95 1.18 -35.90
CA LEU A 152 20.01 0.73 -36.94
C LEU A 152 20.67 -0.25 -37.92
N CYS A 153 21.95 -0.05 -38.24
CA CYS A 153 22.72 -0.93 -39.12
C CYS A 153 23.05 -2.25 -38.43
N ASP A 154 23.48 -2.23 -37.17
CA ASP A 154 23.74 -3.41 -36.35
C ASP A 154 22.50 -4.32 -36.24
N LEU A 155 21.33 -3.73 -35.98
CA LEU A 155 20.06 -4.47 -35.90
C LEU A 155 19.65 -5.13 -37.23
N ARG A 156 20.16 -4.63 -38.35
CA ARG A 156 19.84 -5.12 -39.69
C ARG A 156 20.98 -5.96 -40.30
N GLY A 157 22.13 -6.05 -39.65
CA GLY A 157 23.32 -6.70 -40.18
C GLY A 157 23.82 -6.03 -41.47
N LEU A 158 23.74 -4.70 -41.55
CA LEU A 158 24.20 -3.92 -42.68
C LEU A 158 25.48 -3.18 -42.32
N ASP A 159 26.33 -2.94 -43.31
CA ASP A 159 27.48 -2.05 -43.13
C ASP A 159 27.02 -0.60 -42.94
N ILE A 160 27.72 0.13 -42.06
CA ILE A 160 27.38 1.51 -41.74
C ILE A 160 27.66 2.39 -42.97
N PRO A 161 26.64 3.03 -43.56
CA PRO A 161 26.83 3.80 -44.78
C PRO A 161 27.54 5.12 -44.51
N GLU A 162 28.35 5.55 -45.48
CA GLU A 162 28.92 6.88 -45.48
C GLU A 162 27.90 7.90 -46.01
N ARG A 163 27.99 9.15 -45.53
CA ARG A 163 27.06 10.22 -45.94
C ARG A 163 27.17 10.60 -47.43
N SER A 164 28.26 10.21 -48.08
CA SER A 164 28.51 10.33 -49.53
C SER A 164 27.87 9.22 -50.36
N ASP A 165 27.30 8.18 -49.74
CA ASP A 165 26.77 7.04 -50.47
C ASP A 165 25.56 7.39 -51.34
N VAL A 166 25.59 6.88 -52.57
CA VAL A 166 24.52 7.09 -53.57
C VAL A 166 23.39 6.06 -53.43
N ASN A 167 23.59 5.00 -52.66
CA ASN A 167 22.60 3.95 -52.49
C ASN A 167 21.35 4.50 -51.78
N LYS A 168 20.17 4.26 -52.37
CA LYS A 168 18.87 4.71 -51.85
C LYS A 168 18.59 4.18 -50.44
N GLN A 169 19.02 2.95 -50.16
CA GLN A 169 18.87 2.34 -48.84
C GLN A 169 19.73 3.05 -47.79
N SER A 170 21.00 3.35 -48.14
CA SER A 170 21.92 4.12 -47.31
C SER A 170 21.37 5.52 -47.01
N GLN A 171 20.89 6.23 -48.04
CA GLN A 171 20.29 7.56 -47.88
C GLN A 171 19.02 7.54 -47.03
N PHE A 172 18.21 6.49 -47.12
CA PHE A 172 17.06 6.32 -46.25
C PHE A 172 17.47 6.15 -44.78
N LEU A 173 18.44 5.27 -44.49
CA LEU A 173 18.92 5.06 -43.12
C LEU A 173 19.55 6.32 -42.53
N ILE A 174 20.34 7.06 -43.32
CA ILE A 174 20.93 8.34 -42.91
C ILE A 174 19.84 9.37 -42.62
N SER A 175 18.88 9.55 -43.53
CA SER A 175 17.81 10.55 -43.37
C SER A 175 16.89 10.23 -42.18
N VAL A 176 16.58 8.96 -41.94
CA VAL A 176 15.84 8.52 -40.76
C VAL A 176 16.61 8.80 -39.48
N SER A 177 17.91 8.52 -39.45
CA SER A 177 18.76 8.74 -38.29
C SER A 177 18.89 10.23 -37.95
N ASP A 178 19.04 11.08 -38.98
CA ASP A 178 19.08 12.53 -38.82
C ASP A 178 17.74 13.09 -38.29
N TRP A 179 16.61 12.60 -38.80
CA TRP A 179 15.27 12.95 -38.32
C TRP A 179 15.05 12.52 -36.86
N LEU A 180 15.47 11.32 -36.49
CA LEU A 180 15.36 10.82 -35.12
C LEU A 180 16.22 11.65 -34.16
N ALA A 181 17.43 12.03 -34.58
CA ALA A 181 18.29 12.88 -33.77
C ALA A 181 17.63 14.25 -33.48
N ILE A 182 17.06 14.91 -34.49
CA ILE A 182 16.33 16.17 -34.30
C ILE A 182 15.13 15.97 -33.37
N ALA A 183 14.35 14.91 -33.57
CA ALA A 183 13.17 14.64 -32.75
C ALA A 183 13.55 14.43 -31.27
N ILE A 184 14.62 13.69 -30.99
CA ILE A 184 15.13 13.48 -29.63
C ILE A 184 15.58 14.80 -29.01
N GLU A 185 16.32 15.64 -29.75
CA GLU A 185 16.78 16.94 -29.25
C GLU A 185 15.61 17.87 -28.92
N HIS A 186 14.58 17.92 -29.77
CA HIS A 186 13.37 18.70 -29.51
C HIS A 186 12.62 18.20 -28.27
N ILE A 187 12.44 16.89 -28.12
CA ILE A 187 11.80 16.31 -26.93
C ILE A 187 12.63 16.63 -25.68
N TYR A 188 13.95 16.48 -25.75
CA TYR A 188 14.84 16.80 -24.65
C TYR A 188 14.74 18.27 -24.25
N TYR A 189 14.71 19.17 -25.24
CA TYR A 189 14.54 20.60 -25.01
C TYR A 189 13.20 20.91 -24.33
N GLU A 190 12.08 20.33 -24.81
CA GLU A 190 10.77 20.51 -24.18
C GLU A 190 10.76 20.03 -22.71
N ILE A 191 11.40 18.90 -22.42
CA ILE A 191 11.52 18.38 -21.05
C ILE A 191 12.34 19.34 -20.18
N GLN A 192 13.46 19.85 -20.70
CA GLN A 192 14.31 20.80 -19.96
C GLN A 192 13.56 22.11 -19.68
N VAL A 193 12.82 22.64 -20.66
CA VAL A 193 11.98 23.83 -20.46
C VAL A 193 10.93 23.60 -19.37
N LYS A 194 10.29 22.43 -19.33
CA LYS A 194 9.32 22.11 -18.26
C LYS A 194 9.99 22.02 -16.89
N LYS A 195 11.12 21.32 -16.80
CA LYS A 195 11.88 21.18 -15.54
C LYS A 195 12.34 22.54 -15.01
N ASN A 196 12.83 23.41 -15.87
CA ASN A 196 13.26 24.75 -15.46
C ASN A 196 12.10 25.54 -14.85
N LYS A 197 10.90 25.48 -15.46
CA LYS A 197 9.70 26.10 -14.88
C LYS A 197 9.32 25.50 -13.52
N GLU A 198 9.46 24.19 -13.35
CA GLU A 198 9.22 23.54 -12.06
C GLU A 198 10.23 24.00 -11.00
N PHE A 199 11.50 24.15 -11.36
CA PHE A 199 12.53 24.70 -10.47
C PHE A 199 12.26 26.14 -10.08
N ASP A 200 11.85 27.00 -11.02
CA ASP A 200 11.49 28.40 -10.74
C ASP A 200 10.35 28.49 -9.71
N ILE A 201 9.31 27.65 -9.85
CA ILE A 201 8.19 27.58 -8.89
C ILE A 201 8.67 27.14 -7.50
N ILE A 202 9.57 26.14 -7.44
CA ILE A 202 10.14 25.66 -6.17
C ILE A 202 10.98 26.75 -5.51
N GLU A 203 11.81 27.47 -6.27
CA GLU A 203 12.59 28.58 -5.75
C GLU A 203 11.71 29.70 -5.18
N GLU A 204 10.64 30.07 -5.88
CA GLU A 204 9.67 31.06 -5.40
C GLU A 204 9.00 30.63 -4.09
N GLN A 205 8.64 29.36 -3.96
CA GLN A 205 8.06 28.81 -2.73
C GLN A 205 9.06 28.86 -1.56
N ILE A 206 10.33 28.51 -1.80
CA ILE A 206 11.38 28.58 -0.78
C ILE A 206 11.59 30.04 -0.34
N ARG A 207 11.63 31.00 -1.28
CA ARG A 207 11.75 32.43 -0.96
C ARG A 207 10.56 32.91 -0.12
N ALA A 208 9.33 32.54 -0.49
CA ALA A 208 8.12 32.89 0.27
C ALA A 208 8.13 32.31 1.69
N GLN A 209 8.59 31.07 1.87
CA GLN A 209 8.73 30.44 3.19
C GLN A 209 9.78 31.15 4.05
N LEU A 210 10.95 31.46 3.49
CA LEU A 210 11.99 32.21 4.19
C LEU A 210 11.52 33.62 4.59
N GLU A 211 10.72 34.28 3.77
CA GLU A 211 10.12 35.58 4.12
C GLU A 211 9.06 35.46 5.23
N ALA A 212 8.24 34.40 5.21
CA ALA A 212 7.28 34.13 6.26
C ALA A 212 7.96 33.83 7.61
N GLU A 213 9.05 33.06 7.61
CA GLU A 213 9.86 32.80 8.81
C GLU A 213 10.56 34.06 9.33
N LYS A 214 11.05 34.94 8.44
CA LYS A 214 11.63 36.23 8.84
C LYS A 214 10.58 37.14 9.46
N LYS A 215 9.34 37.13 8.96
CA LYS A 215 8.21 37.90 9.53
C LYS A 215 7.79 37.39 10.90
N SER A 216 7.67 36.06 11.08
CA SER A 216 7.30 35.46 12.37
C SER A 216 8.37 35.67 13.47
N ARG A 217 9.66 35.66 13.11
CA ARG A 217 10.75 35.98 14.04
C ARG A 217 10.78 37.44 14.47
N LYS A 218 10.33 38.37 13.62
CA LYS A 218 10.21 39.81 13.97
C LYS A 218 9.03 40.08 14.91
N SER A 219 7.92 39.36 14.78
CA SER A 219 6.75 39.52 15.68
C SER A 219 6.93 38.89 17.06
N GLY A 220 7.83 37.92 17.23
CA GLY A 220 8.10 37.28 18.53
C GLY A 220 9.05 38.05 19.45
N LYS A 221 9.72 39.11 18.97
CA LYS A 221 10.73 39.87 19.73
C LYS A 221 10.21 41.13 20.42
N SER A 222 8.94 41.47 20.26
CA SER A 222 8.33 42.69 20.82
C SER A 222 7.51 42.49 22.11
N SER A 223 7.44 41.27 22.68
CA SER A 223 6.58 40.98 23.84
C SER A 223 7.29 40.59 25.15
N SER A 224 8.62 40.70 25.26
CA SER A 224 9.32 40.42 26.53
C SER A 224 10.06 41.64 27.09
N SER A 225 9.31 42.57 27.68
CA SER A 225 9.85 43.55 28.63
C SER A 225 9.70 43.01 30.06
N PRO A 226 10.78 42.86 30.85
CA PRO A 226 10.67 42.34 32.21
C PRO A 226 10.19 43.42 33.19
N LYS A 227 9.11 43.09 33.92
CA LYS A 227 8.58 43.86 35.07
C LYS A 227 9.61 43.85 36.20
N LYS A 228 10.33 44.97 36.42
CA LYS A 228 11.12 45.20 37.64
C LYS A 228 10.16 45.42 38.82
N ARG A 229 10.09 44.47 39.76
CA ARG A 229 9.59 44.70 41.12
C ARG A 229 10.78 45.11 41.98
N GLY A 230 10.86 46.40 42.33
CA GLY A 230 11.78 46.88 43.37
C GLY A 230 11.10 46.74 44.72
N GLY A 231 11.62 45.85 45.56
CA GLY A 231 11.30 45.78 46.99
C GLY A 231 12.02 46.92 47.72
N SER A 232 11.27 47.62 48.56
CA SER A 232 11.79 48.57 49.55
C SER A 232 12.41 47.78 50.71
N VAL A 233 13.65 48.10 51.06
CA VAL A 233 14.30 47.69 52.32
C VAL A 233 14.84 48.94 53.00
N ASN A 234 14.30 49.15 54.19
CA ASN A 234 14.64 50.05 55.30
C ASN A 234 15.97 50.82 55.26
N LEU A 235 15.87 52.13 55.56
CA LEU A 235 16.50 52.80 56.70
C LEU A 235 15.69 54.04 57.07
#